data_AF-A0A293M7J0-F1
#
_entry.id   AF-A0A293M7J0-F1
#
_cell.length_a   1.000
_cell.length_b   1.000
_cell.length_c   1.000
_cell.angle_alpha   90.00
_cell.angle_beta   90.00
_cell.angle_gamma   90.00
#
_symmetry.space_group_name_H-M   'P 1'
#
loop_
_entity.id
_entity.type
_entity.pdbx_description
1 polymer ?
#
loop_
_entity_poly.entity_id
_entity_poly.type
_entity_poly.pdbx_seq_one_letter_code
_entity_poly.pdbx_strand_id
1 'polypeptide(L)'
;MVDGMDGERGAVTAGGRGYYLTKAAVFLEQALIQLALKMLHEKGYSPLYVPFFMRKEVMQEVAQLAQFDEELYKVVGKGDKVGEDEKYLIATSEQPIAAFHRDEWLSPEALPIRYAGISTCFRQEVGSHGRDTRGIFRVHQFEKIEQFCLTSPHDNKSWEMFEEMLNNAEDFCKVLSIPYRVVSIVSGALNHAAAKKYDIEAWFPGSGAFRELVSCSNCLDYQARRLLVRYGQTKKMNAQVEFVHMLNATMCATTRVICAILENFQTETGVQVPDVLKPFMPEVYRDEIPFVKPAPIDEAELNTVCSVLCFQCTLRNPEVGKENRWTSHHCVPYDCSCLET
;
A
#
# COMPACT_ATOMS: atom_id res chain seq x y z
N MET A 1 -10.28 -17.16 -1.79
CA MET A 1 -10.80 -17.86 -2.99
C MET A 1 -9.70 -18.20 -4.01
N VAL A 2 -8.87 -17.24 -4.45
CA VAL A 2 -7.75 -17.51 -5.40
C VAL A 2 -6.51 -18.21 -4.80
N ASP A 3 -6.54 -18.51 -3.51
CA ASP A 3 -5.40 -19.07 -2.76
C ASP A 3 -4.08 -18.31 -2.92
N GLY A 4 -4.18 -16.97 -2.95
CA GLY A 4 -3.05 -16.07 -3.18
C GLY A 4 -2.49 -15.41 -1.92
N MET A 5 -3.05 -15.68 -0.74
CA MET A 5 -2.52 -15.20 0.53
C MET A 5 -2.74 -16.19 1.66
N ASP A 6 -1.86 -16.16 2.67
CA ASP A 6 -1.98 -16.89 3.94
C ASP A 6 -1.70 -15.94 5.11
N GLY A 7 -2.78 -15.45 5.74
CA GLY A 7 -2.73 -14.53 6.86
C GLY A 7 -2.56 -15.22 8.22
N GLU A 8 -3.01 -16.47 8.36
CA GLU A 8 -2.87 -17.22 9.62
C GLU A 8 -1.40 -17.57 9.88
N ARG A 9 -0.72 -18.16 8.89
CA ARG A 9 0.73 -18.45 9.00
C ARG A 9 1.55 -17.17 9.01
N GLY A 10 1.08 -16.14 8.31
CA GLY A 10 1.68 -14.81 8.35
C GLY A 10 1.66 -14.21 9.76
N ALA A 11 0.52 -14.30 10.45
CA ALA A 11 0.36 -13.81 11.82
C ALA A 11 1.26 -14.53 12.82
N VAL A 12 1.43 -15.85 12.66
CA VAL A 12 2.37 -16.65 13.47
C VAL A 12 3.82 -16.22 13.24
N THR A 13 4.19 -15.88 12.00
CA THR A 13 5.59 -15.57 11.65
C THR A 13 5.97 -14.13 12.01
N ALA A 14 5.13 -13.16 11.68
CA ALA A 14 5.47 -11.72 11.73
C ALA A 14 4.63 -10.91 12.72
N GLY A 15 3.71 -11.54 13.46
CA GLY A 15 2.73 -10.87 14.31
C GLY A 15 1.49 -10.41 13.55
N GLY A 16 0.57 -9.71 14.22
CA GLY A 16 -0.68 -9.24 13.63
C GLY A 16 -0.48 -8.51 12.30
N ARG A 17 -1.39 -8.72 11.33
CA ARG A 17 -1.29 -8.22 9.94
C ARG A 17 -0.08 -8.75 9.13
N GLY A 18 0.68 -9.69 9.67
CA GLY A 18 1.63 -10.49 8.90
C GLY A 18 0.89 -11.36 7.87
N TYR A 19 1.46 -11.51 6.68
CA TYR A 19 0.90 -12.31 5.60
C TYR A 19 2.00 -12.98 4.79
N TYR A 20 1.69 -14.11 4.16
CA TYR A 20 2.41 -14.61 3.00
C TYR A 20 1.58 -14.32 1.75
N LEU A 21 2.20 -13.76 0.71
CA LEU A 21 1.64 -13.72 -0.64
C LEU A 21 2.08 -14.99 -1.39
N THR A 22 1.18 -15.64 -2.12
CA THR A 22 1.45 -16.93 -2.75
C THR A 22 0.86 -17.02 -4.16
N LYS A 23 1.38 -17.98 -4.95
CA LYS A 23 0.83 -18.41 -6.25
C LYS A 23 0.55 -17.21 -7.20
N ALA A 24 -0.66 -17.13 -7.74
CA ALA A 24 -1.05 -16.12 -8.73
C ALA A 24 -0.91 -14.68 -8.20
N ALA A 25 -1.07 -14.45 -6.90
CA ALA A 25 -0.98 -13.10 -6.34
C ALA A 25 0.46 -12.56 -6.37
N VAL A 26 1.47 -13.42 -6.25
CA VAL A 26 2.89 -13.03 -6.42
C VAL A 26 3.14 -12.57 -7.86
N PHE A 27 2.63 -13.32 -8.84
CA PHE A 27 2.77 -12.92 -10.24
C PHE A 27 2.01 -11.62 -10.55
N LEU A 28 0.82 -11.44 -9.97
CA LEU A 28 0.05 -10.21 -10.12
C LEU A 28 0.78 -9.00 -9.52
N GLU A 29 1.42 -9.16 -8.35
CA GLU A 29 2.27 -8.11 -7.77
C GLU A 29 3.43 -7.74 -8.69
N GLN A 30 4.15 -8.74 -9.22
CA GLN A 30 5.26 -8.50 -10.14
C GLN A 30 4.79 -7.84 -11.44
N ALA A 31 3.63 -8.23 -11.98
CA ALA A 31 3.03 -7.60 -13.16
C ALA A 31 2.72 -6.12 -12.93
N LEU A 32 2.18 -5.77 -11.75
CA LEU A 32 1.89 -4.39 -11.35
C LEU A 32 3.16 -3.54 -11.23
N ILE A 33 4.20 -4.08 -10.59
CA ILE A 33 5.51 -3.43 -10.47
C ILE A 33 6.07 -3.13 -11.85
N GLN A 34 6.09 -4.11 -12.75
CA GLN A 34 6.61 -3.96 -14.10
C GLN A 34 5.81 -2.95 -14.93
N LEU A 35 4.48 -2.98 -14.86
CA LEU A 35 3.62 -2.01 -15.55
C LEU A 35 3.90 -0.58 -15.07
N ALA A 36 3.91 -0.36 -13.75
CA ALA A 36 4.11 0.97 -13.17
C ALA A 36 5.50 1.54 -13.53
N LEU A 37 6.56 0.74 -13.41
CA LEU A 37 7.91 1.15 -13.81
C LEU A 37 8.01 1.46 -15.30
N LYS A 38 7.42 0.63 -16.16
CA LYS A 38 7.40 0.86 -17.61
C LYS A 38 6.71 2.18 -17.97
N MET A 39 5.53 2.42 -17.41
CA MET A 39 4.77 3.66 -17.65
C MET A 39 5.55 4.91 -17.23
N LEU A 40 6.20 4.88 -16.07
CA LEU A 40 7.01 6.01 -15.61
C LEU A 40 8.27 6.19 -16.47
N HIS A 41 8.93 5.10 -16.87
CA HIS A 41 10.10 5.15 -17.75
C HIS A 41 9.79 5.80 -19.10
N GLU A 42 8.65 5.45 -19.72
CA GLU A 42 8.17 6.06 -20.96
C GLU A 42 7.89 7.58 -20.80
N LYS A 43 7.66 8.04 -19.57
CA LYS A 43 7.49 9.47 -19.21
C LYS A 43 8.78 10.13 -18.68
N GLY A 44 9.94 9.51 -18.92
CA GLY A 44 11.26 10.07 -18.61
C GLY A 44 11.67 9.98 -17.13
N TYR A 45 11.00 9.14 -16.33
CA TYR A 45 11.43 8.87 -14.96
C TYR A 45 12.58 7.86 -14.94
N SER A 46 13.56 8.11 -14.09
CA SER A 46 14.67 7.19 -13.84
C SER A 46 14.31 6.22 -12.71
N PRO A 47 14.29 4.90 -12.94
CA PRO A 47 14.06 3.93 -11.87
C PRO A 47 15.15 4.02 -10.80
N LEU A 48 14.76 4.02 -9.53
CA LEU A 48 15.67 4.10 -8.40
C LEU A 48 15.27 3.11 -7.31
N TYR A 49 16.11 2.09 -7.12
CA TYR A 49 15.99 1.16 -6.00
C TYR A 49 16.76 1.73 -4.80
N VAL A 50 16.09 1.81 -3.65
CA VAL A 50 16.59 2.55 -2.48
C VAL A 50 16.96 1.62 -1.32
N PRO A 51 17.86 2.05 -0.40
CA PRO A 51 18.06 1.36 0.86
C PRO A 51 16.78 1.36 1.72
N PHE A 52 16.45 0.22 2.32
CA PHE A 52 15.23 0.08 3.13
C PHE A 52 15.37 0.55 4.57
N PHE A 53 16.56 1.00 4.97
CA PHE A 53 16.81 1.59 6.26
C PHE A 53 17.65 2.86 6.13
N MET A 54 17.36 3.83 6.98
CA MET A 54 18.09 5.10 7.05
C MET A 54 18.67 5.30 8.45
N ARG A 55 19.83 5.96 8.51
CA ARG A 55 20.42 6.39 9.78
C ARG A 55 19.48 7.37 10.47
N LYS A 56 19.36 7.29 11.80
CA LYS A 56 18.49 8.16 12.60
C LYS A 56 18.61 9.64 12.25
N GLU A 57 19.84 10.15 12.19
CA GLU A 57 20.14 11.56 11.87
C GLU A 57 19.61 12.00 10.50
N VAL A 58 19.62 11.11 9.50
CA VAL A 58 19.13 11.41 8.16
C VAL A 58 17.61 11.24 8.09
N MET A 59 17.06 10.21 8.74
CA MET A 59 15.60 10.03 8.82
C MET A 59 14.92 11.22 9.49
N GLN A 60 15.56 11.81 10.51
CA GLN A 60 15.07 13.02 11.17
C GLN A 60 14.94 14.22 10.23
N GLU A 61 15.61 14.24 9.07
CA GLU A 61 15.50 15.34 8.11
C GLU A 61 14.31 15.21 7.16
N VAL A 62 13.75 14.00 7.03
CA VAL A 62 12.68 13.69 6.08
C VAL A 62 11.38 13.23 6.74
N ALA A 63 11.43 12.81 8.01
CA ALA A 63 10.27 12.38 8.79
C ALA A 63 9.88 13.39 9.87
N GLN A 64 8.58 13.46 10.15
CA GLN A 64 8.02 14.22 11.27
C GLN A 64 8.17 13.44 12.58
N LEU A 65 8.22 14.15 13.71
CA LEU A 65 8.39 13.52 15.02
C LEU A 65 7.33 12.47 15.31
N ALA A 66 6.05 12.75 15.02
CA ALA A 66 4.96 11.79 15.21
C ALA A 66 5.16 10.49 14.42
N GLN A 67 5.82 10.54 13.25
CA GLN A 67 6.08 9.34 12.44
C GLN A 67 7.08 8.40 13.11
N PHE A 68 7.99 8.89 13.96
CA PHE A 68 8.90 8.03 14.73
C PHE A 68 8.16 7.16 15.75
N ASP A 69 7.07 7.68 16.33
CA ASP A 69 6.30 6.98 17.34
C ASP A 69 5.17 6.12 16.74
N GLU A 70 4.62 6.53 15.59
CA GLU A 70 3.41 5.92 15.03
C GLU A 70 3.64 5.05 13.78
N GLU A 71 4.71 5.30 13.03
CA GLU A 71 4.89 4.74 11.68
C GLU A 71 6.20 3.95 11.51
N LEU A 72 7.32 4.42 12.07
CA LEU A 72 8.65 3.92 11.73
C LEU A 72 9.13 2.78 12.65
N TYR A 73 9.52 1.65 12.05
CA TYR A 73 10.23 0.59 12.78
C TYR A 73 11.70 0.96 13.02
N LYS A 74 12.14 0.84 14.28
CA LYS A 74 13.55 0.98 14.67
C LYS A 74 14.33 -0.31 14.39
N VAL A 75 15.53 -0.16 13.82
CA VAL A 75 16.51 -1.23 13.59
C VAL A 75 17.75 -0.93 14.42
N VAL A 76 18.20 -1.90 15.20
CA VAL A 76 19.40 -1.77 16.04
C VAL A 76 20.50 -2.68 15.47
N GLY A 77 21.55 -2.06 14.94
CA GLY A 77 22.75 -2.74 14.45
C GLY A 77 23.85 -2.80 15.51
N LYS A 78 24.80 -3.73 15.32
CA LYS A 78 25.94 -3.89 16.24
C LYS A 78 27.03 -2.82 16.13
N GLY A 79 27.03 -2.00 15.08
CA GLY A 79 27.92 -0.85 14.88
C GLY A 79 29.43 -1.15 14.89
N ASP A 80 30.23 -0.27 14.28
CA ASP A 80 31.71 -0.33 14.39
C ASP A 80 32.24 0.43 15.63
N LYS A 81 31.36 1.12 16.36
CA LYS A 81 31.68 1.90 17.56
C LYS A 81 31.02 1.28 18.79
N VAL A 82 31.59 1.53 19.97
CA VAL A 82 30.97 1.20 21.26
C VAL A 82 29.69 2.03 21.42
N GLY A 83 28.55 1.48 21.00
CA GLY A 83 27.22 2.10 21.05
C GLY A 83 26.24 1.43 20.09
N GLU A 84 24.94 1.50 20.39
CA GLU A 84 23.88 0.97 19.50
C GLU A 84 23.79 1.82 18.22
N ASP A 85 23.91 1.18 17.05
CA ASP A 85 23.76 1.83 15.74
C ASP A 85 22.27 1.82 15.35
N GLU A 86 21.57 2.91 15.71
CA GLU A 86 20.14 3.08 15.47
C GLU A 86 19.84 3.53 14.04
N LYS A 87 19.04 2.72 13.35
CA LYS A 87 18.46 3.02 12.04
C LYS A 87 16.94 2.87 12.09
N TYR A 88 16.27 3.30 11.05
CA TYR A 88 14.83 3.15 10.90
C TYR A 88 14.51 2.56 9.53
N LEU A 89 13.58 1.60 9.48
CA LEU A 89 13.03 1.14 8.20
C LEU A 89 12.22 2.27 7.56
N ILE A 90 12.26 2.34 6.24
CA ILE A 90 11.54 3.36 5.48
C ILE A 90 10.04 3.06 5.44
N ALA A 91 9.20 4.09 5.57
CA ALA A 91 7.75 3.99 5.38
C ALA A 91 7.32 4.26 3.92
N THR A 92 8.27 4.75 3.12
CA THR A 92 8.08 5.24 1.75
C THR A 92 9.44 5.42 1.08
N SER A 93 9.55 5.22 -0.24
CA SER A 93 10.78 5.49 -0.98
C SER A 93 11.10 6.99 -1.07
N GLU A 94 10.09 7.84 -0.89
CA GLU A 94 10.25 9.29 -0.75
C GLU A 94 11.36 9.68 0.25
N GLN A 95 11.43 9.01 1.40
CA GLN A 95 12.39 9.31 2.47
C GLN A 95 13.86 9.18 2.00
N PRO A 96 14.31 8.03 1.49
CA PRO A 96 15.67 7.90 0.99
C PRO A 96 15.91 8.67 -0.32
N ILE A 97 14.90 8.88 -1.18
CA ILE A 97 15.07 9.67 -2.41
C ILE A 97 15.26 11.16 -2.09
N ALA A 98 14.50 11.71 -1.15
CA ALA A 98 14.70 13.09 -0.71
C ALA A 98 16.12 13.26 -0.13
N ALA A 99 16.55 12.32 0.72
CA ALA A 99 17.88 12.32 1.30
C ALA A 99 19.02 12.03 0.30
N PHE A 100 18.72 11.49 -0.88
CA PHE A 100 19.71 11.20 -1.93
C PHE A 100 20.40 12.47 -2.42
N HIS A 101 19.66 13.59 -2.45
CA HIS A 101 20.17 14.91 -2.87
C HIS A 101 20.60 15.81 -1.71
N ARG A 102 20.76 15.24 -0.50
CA ARG A 102 21.09 16.00 0.71
C ARG A 102 22.40 16.79 0.54
N ASP A 103 22.35 18.07 0.89
CA ASP A 103 23.45 19.04 0.81
C ASP A 103 24.00 19.30 -0.60
N GLU A 104 23.19 19.05 -1.64
CA GLU A 104 23.57 19.32 -3.02
C GLU A 104 23.19 20.72 -3.51
N TRP A 105 23.92 21.18 -4.53
CA TRP A 105 23.57 22.34 -5.34
C TRP A 105 23.17 21.86 -6.74
N LEU A 106 21.89 21.93 -7.06
CA LEU A 106 21.37 21.45 -8.35
C LEU A 106 21.41 22.58 -9.38
N SER A 107 21.99 22.30 -10.55
CA SER A 107 21.99 23.28 -11.63
C SER A 107 20.58 23.39 -12.25
N PRO A 108 20.14 24.59 -12.66
CA PRO A 108 18.83 24.78 -13.29
C PRO A 108 18.60 23.89 -14.52
N GLU A 109 19.65 23.60 -15.28
CA GLU A 109 19.61 22.81 -16.50
C GLU A 109 19.37 21.31 -16.25
N ALA A 110 19.63 20.83 -15.03
CA ALA A 110 19.37 19.45 -14.64
C ALA A 110 17.90 19.21 -14.24
N LEU A 111 17.10 20.27 -14.04
CA LEU A 111 15.73 20.19 -13.56
C LEU A 111 14.72 20.19 -14.72
N PRO A 112 13.61 19.43 -14.64
CA PRO A 112 13.22 18.60 -13.51
C PRO A 112 13.95 17.24 -13.47
N ILE A 113 14.35 16.81 -12.28
CA ILE A 113 14.82 15.44 -12.03
C ILE A 113 13.62 14.59 -11.61
N ARG A 114 13.48 13.41 -12.20
CA ARG A 114 12.30 12.53 -12.04
C ARG A 114 12.75 11.11 -11.66
N TYR A 115 12.28 10.61 -10.52
CA TYR A 115 12.57 9.26 -10.06
C TYR A 115 11.32 8.39 -9.97
N ALA A 116 11.43 7.16 -10.48
CA ALA A 116 10.51 6.07 -10.20
C ALA A 116 11.10 5.22 -9.06
N GLY A 117 10.79 5.59 -7.83
CA GLY A 117 11.23 4.88 -6.62
C GLY A 117 10.59 3.50 -6.53
N ILE A 118 11.38 2.46 -6.29
CA ILE A 118 10.90 1.10 -6.00
C ILE A 118 11.44 0.64 -4.65
N SER A 119 10.54 0.28 -3.74
CA SER A 119 10.91 -0.23 -2.42
C SER A 119 9.80 -0.99 -1.70
N THR A 120 10.24 -1.88 -0.82
CA THR A 120 9.41 -2.36 0.27
C THR A 120 9.24 -1.26 1.32
N CYS A 121 7.99 -0.95 1.67
CA CYS A 121 7.62 0.03 2.68
C CYS A 121 7.22 -0.66 3.98
N PHE A 122 7.63 -0.11 5.13
CA PHE A 122 7.36 -0.64 6.46
C PHE A 122 6.61 0.38 7.32
N ARG A 123 5.42 0.02 7.81
CA ARG A 123 4.60 0.92 8.66
C ARG A 123 4.07 0.20 9.88
N GLN A 124 4.29 0.77 11.07
CA GLN A 124 3.77 0.22 12.33
C GLN A 124 2.25 0.33 12.45
N GLU A 125 1.62 1.26 11.73
CA GLU A 125 0.17 1.46 11.69
C GLU A 125 -0.47 1.65 13.08
N VAL A 126 0.27 2.29 14.00
CA VAL A 126 -0.20 2.62 15.36
C VAL A 126 -1.40 3.57 15.24
N GLY A 127 -2.45 3.33 16.04
CA GLY A 127 -3.70 4.12 16.00
C GLY A 127 -4.81 3.54 15.11
N SER A 128 -4.52 2.53 14.29
CA SER A 128 -5.54 1.84 13.45
C SER A 128 -6.11 0.56 14.08
N HIS A 129 -6.05 0.43 15.41
CA HIS A 129 -6.51 -0.77 16.13
C HIS A 129 -7.95 -1.14 15.72
N GLY A 130 -8.12 -2.38 15.23
CA GLY A 130 -9.42 -2.91 14.81
C GLY A 130 -9.91 -2.46 13.43
N ARG A 131 -9.18 -1.59 12.70
CA ARG A 131 -9.51 -1.23 11.31
C ARG A 131 -8.77 -2.13 10.32
N ASP A 132 -9.48 -2.57 9.29
CA ASP A 132 -8.96 -3.35 8.14
C ASP A 132 -8.02 -4.49 8.57
N THR A 133 -8.39 -5.25 9.60
CA THR A 133 -7.54 -6.29 10.20
C THR A 133 -7.45 -7.57 9.37
N ARG A 134 -8.33 -7.73 8.37
CA ARG A 134 -8.37 -8.87 7.45
C ARG A 134 -7.81 -8.48 6.08
N GLY A 135 -7.15 -9.43 5.41
CA GLY A 135 -6.63 -9.25 4.05
C GLY A 135 -5.29 -8.49 4.00
N ILE A 136 -5.00 -7.90 2.83
CA ILE A 136 -3.70 -7.26 2.53
C ILE A 136 -3.81 -5.75 2.26
N PHE A 137 -4.98 -5.14 2.47
CA PHE A 137 -5.22 -3.72 2.19
C PHE A 137 -4.45 -2.78 3.16
N ARG A 138 -4.36 -3.17 4.43
CA ARG A 138 -3.61 -2.47 5.48
C ARG A 138 -2.70 -3.45 6.21
N VAL A 139 -1.42 -3.41 5.88
CA VAL A 139 -0.39 -4.35 6.36
C VAL A 139 0.88 -3.60 6.73
N HIS A 140 1.74 -4.23 7.53
CA HIS A 140 2.99 -3.61 7.98
C HIS A 140 4.07 -3.56 6.91
N GLN A 141 3.99 -4.41 5.89
CA GLN A 141 4.98 -4.53 4.81
C GLN A 141 4.26 -4.60 3.46
N PHE A 142 4.65 -3.77 2.50
CA PHE A 142 4.08 -3.77 1.15
C PHE A 142 5.05 -3.15 0.14
N GLU A 143 4.96 -3.54 -1.13
CA GLU A 143 5.74 -2.92 -2.20
C GLU A 143 5.06 -1.64 -2.71
N LYS A 144 5.88 -0.66 -3.07
CA LYS A 144 5.40 0.59 -3.65
C LYS A 144 6.30 1.09 -4.76
N ILE A 145 5.66 1.54 -5.84
CA ILE A 145 6.27 2.36 -6.89
C ILE A 145 5.85 3.80 -6.68
N GLU A 146 6.81 4.71 -6.71
CA GLU A 146 6.65 6.11 -6.31
C GLU A 146 7.24 7.06 -7.35
N GLN A 147 6.52 8.13 -7.62
CA GLN A 147 7.02 9.28 -8.38
C GLN A 147 7.65 10.25 -7.39
N PHE A 148 8.89 10.65 -7.61
CA PHE A 148 9.53 11.72 -6.86
C PHE A 148 10.20 12.70 -7.82
N CYS A 149 9.84 13.98 -7.73
CA CYS A 149 10.30 15.00 -8.65
C CYS A 149 10.96 16.16 -7.90
N LEU A 150 12.13 16.58 -8.39
CA LEU A 150 12.77 17.83 -7.98
C LEU A 150 12.61 18.83 -9.12
N THR A 151 12.06 20.00 -8.84
CA THR A 151 11.76 21.02 -9.86
C THR A 151 12.36 22.38 -9.51
N SER A 152 12.44 23.26 -10.51
CA SER A 152 12.69 24.68 -10.29
C SER A 152 11.64 25.26 -9.31
N PRO A 153 12.04 26.15 -8.39
CA PRO A 153 11.10 26.89 -7.54
C PRO A 153 10.37 28.01 -8.29
N HIS A 154 10.80 28.35 -9.51
CA HIS A 154 10.27 29.47 -10.30
C HIS A 154 9.17 29.05 -11.28
N ASP A 155 8.49 30.07 -11.84
CA ASP A 155 7.60 29.97 -13.01
C ASP A 155 6.53 28.88 -12.91
N ASN A 156 6.00 28.67 -11.70
CA ASN A 156 4.94 27.68 -11.43
C ASN A 156 5.33 26.23 -11.75
N LYS A 157 6.63 25.94 -11.98
CA LYS A 157 7.10 24.63 -12.49
C LYS A 157 6.73 23.46 -11.59
N SER A 158 6.79 23.63 -10.28
CA SER A 158 6.35 22.59 -9.34
C SER A 158 4.85 22.31 -9.44
N TRP A 159 4.02 23.32 -9.69
CA TRP A 159 2.57 23.12 -9.79
C TRP A 159 2.16 22.49 -11.12
N GLU A 160 2.87 22.82 -12.21
CA GLU A 160 2.75 22.08 -13.48
C GLU A 160 3.12 20.60 -13.31
N MET A 161 4.24 20.33 -12.63
CA MET A 161 4.67 18.96 -12.31
C MET A 161 3.68 18.24 -11.39
N PHE A 162 3.08 18.93 -10.43
CA PHE A 162 2.08 18.37 -9.52
C PHE A 162 0.88 17.79 -10.27
N GLU A 163 0.34 18.55 -11.24
CA GLU A 163 -0.74 18.08 -12.10
C GLU A 163 -0.25 16.97 -13.05
N GLU A 164 0.99 17.02 -13.55
CA GLU A 164 1.57 15.92 -14.36
C GLU A 164 1.65 14.60 -13.56
N MET A 165 2.15 14.65 -12.32
CA MET A 165 2.27 13.48 -11.44
C MET A 165 0.91 12.88 -11.06
N LEU A 166 -0.09 13.73 -10.82
CA LEU A 166 -1.47 13.28 -10.60
C LEU A 166 -2.01 12.59 -11.85
N ASN A 167 -1.87 13.20 -13.02
CA ASN A 167 -2.32 12.63 -14.29
C ASN A 167 -1.65 11.27 -14.58
N ASN A 168 -0.37 11.09 -14.25
CA ASN A 168 0.32 9.81 -14.40
C ASN A 168 -0.32 8.71 -13.55
N ALA A 169 -0.71 9.03 -12.31
CA ALA A 169 -1.39 8.09 -11.43
C ALA A 169 -2.84 7.82 -11.87
N GLU A 170 -3.55 8.84 -12.38
CA GLU A 170 -4.86 8.66 -13.01
C GLU A 170 -4.78 7.76 -14.24
N ASP A 171 -3.80 7.97 -15.12
CA ASP A 171 -3.55 7.14 -16.29
C ASP A 171 -3.33 5.68 -15.88
N PHE A 172 -2.58 5.42 -14.80
CA PHE A 172 -2.39 4.08 -14.24
C PHE A 172 -3.72 3.41 -13.85
N CYS A 173 -4.60 4.12 -13.14
CA CYS A 173 -5.93 3.62 -12.80
C CYS A 173 -6.79 3.38 -14.07
N LYS A 174 -6.72 4.28 -15.06
CA LYS A 174 -7.48 4.16 -16.32
C LYS A 174 -7.04 2.94 -17.13
N VAL A 175 -5.74 2.70 -17.31
CA VAL A 175 -5.26 1.55 -18.08
C VAL A 175 -5.57 0.21 -17.39
N LEU A 176 -5.65 0.21 -16.06
CA LEU A 176 -6.14 -0.92 -15.28
C LEU A 176 -7.67 -1.01 -15.23
N SER A 177 -8.39 -0.06 -15.83
CA SER A 177 -9.86 0.06 -15.79
C SER A 177 -10.44 0.03 -14.37
N ILE A 178 -9.74 0.64 -13.40
CA ILE A 178 -10.22 0.78 -12.02
C ILE A 178 -11.03 2.07 -11.91
N PRO A 179 -12.32 2.04 -11.51
CA PRO A 179 -13.08 3.26 -11.28
C PRO A 179 -12.55 4.02 -10.06
N TYR A 180 -12.44 5.35 -10.16
CA TYR A 180 -11.88 6.17 -9.09
C TYR A 180 -12.51 7.56 -9.04
N ARG A 181 -12.20 8.30 -7.96
CA ARG A 181 -12.40 9.74 -7.84
C ARG A 181 -11.12 10.41 -7.36
N VAL A 182 -10.94 11.68 -7.73
CA VAL A 182 -9.86 12.53 -7.21
C VAL A 182 -10.43 13.42 -6.12
N VAL A 183 -9.74 13.47 -4.97
CA VAL A 183 -10.15 14.26 -3.80
C VAL A 183 -9.06 15.25 -3.44
N SER A 184 -9.41 16.54 -3.36
CA SER A 184 -8.53 17.54 -2.76
C SER A 184 -8.64 17.46 -1.24
N ILE A 185 -7.53 17.25 -0.56
CA ILE A 185 -7.54 17.07 0.90
C ILE A 185 -7.68 18.41 1.61
N VAL A 186 -8.52 18.42 2.66
CA VAL A 186 -8.76 19.60 3.50
C VAL A 186 -7.51 19.97 4.29
N SER A 187 -7.32 21.27 4.55
CA SER A 187 -6.10 21.80 5.19
C SER A 187 -5.78 21.15 6.54
N GLY A 188 -6.79 20.84 7.36
CA GLY A 188 -6.59 20.20 8.67
C GLY A 188 -6.13 18.74 8.62
N ALA A 189 -6.18 18.10 7.45
CA ALA A 189 -5.71 16.74 7.22
C ALA A 189 -4.38 16.69 6.43
N LEU A 190 -3.80 17.83 6.09
CA LEU A 190 -2.48 17.90 5.46
C LEU A 190 -1.38 17.66 6.52
N ASN A 191 -0.36 16.91 6.14
CA ASN A 191 0.86 16.80 6.92
C ASN A 191 1.70 18.08 6.76
N HIS A 192 2.59 18.38 7.71
CA HIS A 192 3.36 19.64 7.73
C HIS A 192 4.13 19.96 6.44
N ALA A 193 4.55 18.95 5.67
CA ALA A 193 5.32 19.15 4.45
C ALA A 193 4.46 19.53 3.24
N ALA A 194 3.20 19.08 3.15
CA ALA A 194 2.39 19.27 1.95
C ALA A 194 1.74 20.66 1.91
N ALA A 195 2.01 21.42 0.85
CA ALA A 195 1.31 22.66 0.56
C ALA A 195 -0.09 22.38 -0.04
N LYS A 196 -0.21 21.30 -0.81
CA LYS A 196 -1.47 20.77 -1.36
C LYS A 196 -1.32 19.27 -1.58
N LYS A 197 -2.41 18.53 -1.39
CA LYS A 197 -2.47 17.09 -1.58
C LYS A 197 -3.73 16.66 -2.32
N TYR A 198 -3.56 15.78 -3.29
CA TYR A 198 -4.64 15.07 -3.97
C TYR A 198 -4.54 13.58 -3.63
N ASP A 199 -5.68 12.96 -3.32
CA ASP A 199 -5.77 11.52 -3.20
C ASP A 199 -6.61 10.96 -4.34
N ILE A 200 -6.17 9.83 -4.92
CA ILE A 200 -7.01 9.02 -5.81
C ILE A 200 -7.59 7.89 -4.98
N GLU A 201 -8.91 7.92 -4.85
CA GLU A 201 -9.66 6.89 -4.16
C GLU A 201 -10.35 6.00 -5.20
N ALA A 202 -9.99 4.73 -5.24
CA ALA A 202 -10.64 3.75 -6.11
C ALA A 202 -11.95 3.26 -5.48
N TRP A 203 -12.90 2.91 -6.33
CA TRP A 203 -14.14 2.27 -5.94
C TRP A 203 -13.91 0.76 -5.74
N PHE A 204 -14.34 0.26 -4.58
CA PHE A 204 -14.30 -1.14 -4.21
C PHE A 204 -15.74 -1.68 -4.15
N PRO A 205 -16.23 -2.36 -5.22
CA PRO A 205 -17.64 -2.74 -5.33
C PRO A 205 -18.11 -3.76 -4.29
N GLY A 206 -17.25 -4.71 -3.90
CA GLY A 206 -17.56 -5.68 -2.85
C GLY A 206 -17.55 -5.04 -1.46
N SER A 207 -16.65 -4.09 -1.23
CA SER A 207 -16.63 -3.29 0.00
C SER A 207 -17.69 -2.18 0.04
N GLY A 208 -18.26 -1.79 -1.11
CA GLY A 208 -19.23 -0.70 -1.25
C GLY A 208 -18.67 0.69 -0.88
N ALA A 209 -17.37 0.94 -1.08
CA ALA A 209 -16.72 2.15 -0.61
C ALA A 209 -15.59 2.64 -1.53
N PHE A 210 -15.29 3.94 -1.45
CA PHE A 210 -14.05 4.51 -1.97
C PHE A 210 -12.90 4.29 -0.98
N ARG A 211 -11.74 3.89 -1.50
CA ARG A 211 -10.53 3.60 -0.72
C ARG A 211 -9.30 4.19 -1.40
N GLU A 212 -8.46 4.86 -0.63
CA GLU A 212 -7.23 5.51 -1.12
C GLU A 212 -6.25 4.50 -1.71
N LEU A 213 -5.85 4.72 -2.96
CA LEU A 213 -4.74 4.00 -3.62
C LEU A 213 -3.50 4.88 -3.81
N VAL A 214 -3.71 6.17 -4.03
CA VAL A 214 -2.65 7.13 -4.33
C VAL A 214 -2.82 8.38 -3.48
N SER A 215 -1.69 8.91 -3.04
CA SER A 215 -1.57 10.27 -2.56
C SER A 215 -0.49 10.99 -3.38
N CYS A 216 -0.76 12.22 -3.80
CA CYS A 216 0.13 13.10 -4.56
C CYS A 216 0.24 14.42 -3.81
N SER A 217 1.47 14.84 -3.48
CA SER A 217 1.76 16.04 -2.70
C SER A 217 2.78 16.94 -3.40
N ASN A 218 2.52 18.25 -3.38
CA ASN A 218 3.54 19.25 -3.62
C ASN A 218 4.03 19.79 -2.28
N CYS A 219 5.31 19.56 -1.96
CA CYS A 219 5.92 19.98 -0.70
C CYS A 219 6.70 21.30 -0.83
N LEU A 220 6.70 21.91 -2.02
CA LEU A 220 7.49 23.09 -2.34
C LEU A 220 8.93 22.91 -1.82
N ASP A 221 9.49 23.91 -1.15
CA ASP A 221 10.84 23.90 -0.61
C ASP A 221 10.96 23.31 0.80
N TYR A 222 9.86 22.80 1.40
CA TYR A 222 9.84 22.41 2.81
C TYR A 222 10.90 21.35 3.15
N GLN A 223 10.94 20.27 2.37
CA GLN A 223 11.91 19.19 2.53
C GLN A 223 13.30 19.63 2.09
N ALA A 224 13.40 20.32 0.95
CA ALA A 224 14.65 20.77 0.36
C ALA A 224 15.42 21.71 1.30
N ARG A 225 14.73 22.59 2.03
CA ARG A 225 15.34 23.54 2.97
C ARG A 225 15.96 22.83 4.18
N ARG A 226 15.33 21.76 4.67
CA ARG A 226 15.86 20.93 5.77
C ARG A 226 17.03 20.05 5.33
N LEU A 227 16.94 19.50 4.12
CA LEU A 227 17.96 18.66 3.49
C LEU A 227 19.09 19.45 2.82
N LEU A 228 18.99 20.79 2.80
CA LEU A 228 19.94 21.68 2.15
C LEU A 228 20.12 21.45 0.64
N VAL A 229 19.03 21.13 -0.08
CA VAL A 229 19.04 20.91 -1.54
C VAL A 229 18.76 22.22 -2.27
N ARG A 230 19.81 22.85 -2.78
CA ARG A 230 19.81 24.24 -3.23
C ARG A 230 19.62 24.35 -4.73
N TYR A 231 18.99 25.44 -5.18
CA TYR A 231 18.73 25.74 -6.58
C TYR A 231 19.77 26.73 -7.14
N GLY A 232 20.64 26.26 -8.03
CA GLY A 232 21.67 27.05 -8.71
C GLY A 232 22.73 27.65 -7.78
N GLN A 233 23.86 28.14 -8.29
CA GLN A 233 24.89 28.74 -7.43
C GLN A 233 24.61 30.22 -7.12
N THR A 234 24.72 30.63 -5.86
CA THR A 234 24.61 32.04 -5.47
C THR A 234 25.86 32.82 -5.91
N LYS A 235 25.78 33.53 -7.04
CA LYS A 235 26.89 34.38 -7.56
C LYS A 235 27.05 35.73 -6.85
N LYS A 236 26.11 36.11 -5.97
CA LYS A 236 26.12 37.39 -5.24
C LYS A 236 26.38 37.14 -3.76
N MET A 237 27.39 37.80 -3.21
CA MET A 237 27.66 37.84 -1.77
C MET A 237 26.42 38.42 -1.06
N ASN A 238 25.86 37.71 -0.08
CA ASN A 238 24.63 38.03 0.67
C ASN A 238 23.26 37.82 -0.03
N ALA A 239 23.19 37.11 -1.16
CA ALA A 239 21.89 36.67 -1.68
C ALA A 239 21.29 35.55 -0.82
N GLN A 240 19.97 35.56 -0.60
CA GLN A 240 19.30 34.43 0.03
C GLN A 240 19.43 33.19 -0.86
N VAL A 241 19.73 32.05 -0.24
CA VAL A 241 19.81 30.76 -0.92
C VAL A 241 18.40 30.29 -1.23
N GLU A 242 18.17 29.97 -2.51
CA GLU A 242 16.93 29.35 -2.97
C GLU A 242 17.09 27.83 -2.98
N PHE A 243 15.98 27.14 -2.75
CA PHE A 243 15.92 25.68 -2.67
C PHE A 243 15.01 25.16 -3.77
N VAL A 244 15.28 23.96 -4.24
CA VAL A 244 14.39 23.31 -5.23
C VAL A 244 13.04 23.00 -4.60
N HIS A 245 12.02 22.81 -5.44
CA HIS A 245 10.76 22.24 -4.97
C HIS A 245 10.79 20.72 -5.09
N MET A 246 10.25 20.03 -4.08
CA MET A 246 10.16 18.56 -4.03
C MET A 246 8.70 18.13 -4.03
N LEU A 247 8.39 17.11 -4.84
CA LEU A 247 7.06 16.54 -4.98
C LEU A 247 7.16 15.02 -4.90
N ASN A 248 6.13 14.40 -4.34
CA ASN A 248 6.00 12.95 -4.25
C ASN A 248 4.59 12.51 -4.63
N ALA A 249 4.47 11.36 -5.28
CA ALA A 249 3.19 10.73 -5.54
C ALA A 249 3.31 9.21 -5.60
N THR A 250 2.37 8.51 -5.00
CA THR A 250 2.29 7.05 -5.20
C THR A 250 1.88 6.74 -6.64
N MET A 251 2.62 5.87 -7.34
CA MET A 251 2.19 5.33 -8.63
C MET A 251 1.40 4.03 -8.42
N CYS A 252 1.92 3.14 -7.57
CA CYS A 252 1.28 1.85 -7.28
C CYS A 252 1.68 1.36 -5.88
N ALA A 253 0.73 1.24 -4.97
CA ALA A 253 0.87 0.46 -3.74
C ALA A 253 0.33 -0.95 -4.00
N THR A 254 1.22 -1.93 -4.20
CA THR A 254 0.88 -3.20 -4.88
C THR A 254 -0.27 -3.93 -4.23
N THR A 255 -0.24 -4.11 -2.91
CA THR A 255 -1.26 -4.86 -2.17
C THR A 255 -2.65 -4.23 -2.26
N ARG A 256 -2.75 -2.90 -2.21
CA ARG A 256 -4.02 -2.18 -2.34
C ARG A 256 -4.57 -2.25 -3.75
N VAL A 257 -3.69 -2.13 -4.76
CA VAL A 257 -4.09 -2.26 -6.17
C VAL A 257 -4.53 -3.69 -6.49
N ILE A 258 -3.86 -4.71 -5.92
CA ILE A 258 -4.32 -6.10 -5.98
C ILE A 258 -5.73 -6.21 -5.42
N CYS A 259 -6.01 -5.67 -4.23
CA CYS A 259 -7.37 -5.69 -3.69
C CYS A 259 -8.40 -5.00 -4.62
N ALA A 260 -8.04 -3.87 -5.22
CA ALA A 260 -8.92 -3.17 -6.17
C ALA A 260 -9.21 -4.01 -7.42
N ILE A 261 -8.20 -4.69 -7.98
CA ILE A 261 -8.36 -5.60 -9.13
C ILE A 261 -9.23 -6.79 -8.75
N LEU A 262 -8.95 -7.45 -7.62
CA LEU A 262 -9.71 -8.61 -7.15
C LEU A 262 -11.20 -8.28 -7.00
N GLU A 263 -11.55 -7.10 -6.50
CA GLU A 263 -12.97 -6.72 -6.37
C GLU A 263 -13.62 -6.30 -7.69
N ASN A 264 -12.92 -5.53 -8.54
CA ASN A 264 -13.50 -4.98 -9.77
C ASN A 264 -13.55 -5.99 -10.92
N PHE A 265 -12.72 -7.03 -10.90
CA PHE A 265 -12.59 -8.01 -11.99
C PHE A 265 -13.05 -9.42 -11.61
N GLN A 266 -13.70 -9.61 -10.46
CA GLN A 266 -14.26 -10.91 -10.09
C GLN A 266 -15.38 -11.35 -11.04
N THR A 267 -15.41 -12.65 -11.34
CA THR A 267 -16.44 -13.35 -12.09
C THR A 267 -16.99 -14.49 -11.23
N GLU A 268 -17.85 -15.34 -11.79
CA GLU A 268 -18.29 -16.56 -11.11
C GLU A 268 -17.15 -17.58 -10.92
N THR A 269 -16.15 -17.57 -11.81
CA THR A 269 -15.09 -18.59 -11.90
C THR A 269 -13.75 -18.12 -11.35
N GLY A 270 -13.51 -16.81 -11.23
CA GLY A 270 -12.22 -16.29 -10.80
C GLY A 270 -12.15 -14.77 -10.84
N VAL A 271 -10.97 -14.26 -11.19
CA VAL A 271 -10.70 -12.84 -11.39
C VAL A 271 -10.05 -12.66 -12.75
N GLN A 272 -10.70 -11.92 -13.63
CA GLN A 272 -10.16 -11.59 -14.95
C GLN A 272 -8.91 -10.71 -14.78
N VAL A 273 -7.85 -11.01 -15.53
CA VAL A 273 -6.64 -10.20 -15.50
C VAL A 273 -6.83 -8.98 -16.42
N PRO A 274 -6.61 -7.75 -15.93
CA PRO A 274 -6.64 -6.56 -16.78
C PRO A 274 -5.74 -6.73 -18.01
N ASP A 275 -6.21 -6.32 -19.19
CA ASP A 275 -5.53 -6.58 -20.47
C ASP A 275 -4.07 -6.10 -20.49
N VAL A 276 -3.79 -4.96 -19.84
CA VAL A 276 -2.45 -4.38 -19.75
C VAL A 276 -1.47 -5.18 -18.86
N LEU A 277 -1.98 -6.06 -17.99
CA LEU A 277 -1.18 -6.93 -17.14
C LEU A 277 -0.89 -8.30 -17.78
N LYS A 278 -1.71 -8.74 -18.74
CA LYS A 278 -1.58 -10.05 -19.40
C LYS A 278 -0.17 -10.34 -19.95
N PRO A 279 0.55 -9.37 -20.57
CA PRO A 279 1.91 -9.62 -21.06
C PRO A 279 2.93 -9.97 -19.97
N PHE A 280 2.66 -9.62 -18.71
CA PHE A 280 3.54 -9.86 -17.57
C PHE A 280 3.13 -11.10 -16.74
N MET A 281 1.98 -11.69 -17.05
CA MET A 281 1.46 -12.85 -16.33
C MET A 281 1.91 -14.18 -16.96
N PRO A 282 2.17 -15.23 -16.15
CA PRO A 282 2.37 -16.58 -16.65
C PRO A 282 1.16 -17.05 -17.47
N GLU A 283 1.40 -17.93 -18.45
CA GLU A 283 0.35 -18.42 -19.35
C GLU A 283 -0.88 -18.98 -18.63
N VAL A 284 -0.67 -19.73 -17.54
CA VAL A 284 -1.74 -20.32 -16.72
C VAL A 284 -2.66 -19.29 -16.04
N TYR A 285 -2.19 -18.07 -15.83
CA TYR A 285 -2.95 -16.98 -15.18
C TYR A 285 -3.15 -15.80 -16.12
N ARG A 286 -2.88 -15.94 -17.42
CA ARG A 286 -2.81 -14.81 -18.34
C ARG A 286 -4.16 -14.11 -18.50
N ASP A 287 -5.23 -14.89 -18.64
CA ASP A 287 -6.56 -14.34 -18.90
C ASP A 287 -7.41 -14.26 -17.62
N GLU A 288 -7.35 -15.30 -16.79
CA GLU A 288 -8.13 -15.37 -15.54
C GLU A 288 -7.31 -16.05 -14.44
N ILE A 289 -7.43 -15.54 -13.21
CA ILE A 289 -6.95 -16.17 -11.98
C ILE A 289 -8.12 -16.94 -11.37
N PRO A 290 -8.14 -18.29 -11.43
CA PRO A 290 -9.31 -19.07 -11.04
C PRO A 290 -9.51 -19.11 -9.53
N PHE A 291 -10.76 -19.27 -9.10
CA PHE A 291 -11.08 -19.65 -7.73
C PHE A 291 -10.77 -21.13 -7.51
N VAL A 292 -9.91 -21.40 -6.52
CA VAL A 292 -9.45 -22.77 -6.18
C VAL A 292 -9.78 -23.16 -4.74
N LYS A 293 -10.36 -22.22 -3.98
CA LYS A 293 -10.86 -22.41 -2.62
C LYS A 293 -12.26 -21.79 -2.51
N PRO A 294 -13.15 -22.36 -1.68
CA PRO A 294 -14.44 -21.75 -1.40
C PRO A 294 -14.26 -20.34 -0.80
N ALA A 295 -15.31 -19.54 -0.87
CA ALA A 295 -15.37 -18.30 -0.11
C ALA A 295 -15.20 -18.62 1.38
N PRO A 296 -14.40 -17.85 2.14
CA PRO A 296 -14.35 -18.00 3.59
C PRO A 296 -15.77 -17.79 4.13
N ILE A 297 -16.34 -18.81 4.75
CA ILE A 297 -17.60 -18.68 5.49
C ILE A 297 -17.21 -18.07 6.83
N ASP A 298 -17.83 -16.95 7.23
CA ASP A 298 -17.65 -16.45 8.59
C ASP A 298 -18.16 -17.53 9.56
N GLU A 299 -17.29 -18.06 10.43
CA GLU A 299 -17.67 -19.06 11.44
C GLU A 299 -18.83 -18.58 12.33
N ALA A 300 -19.06 -17.27 12.40
CA ALA A 300 -20.22 -16.68 13.05
C ALA A 300 -21.56 -17.10 12.39
N GLU A 301 -21.62 -17.23 11.06
CA GLU A 301 -22.82 -17.71 10.37
C GLU A 301 -23.04 -19.20 10.56
N LEU A 302 -21.96 -20.00 10.55
CA LEU A 302 -22.03 -21.45 10.83
C LEU A 302 -22.56 -21.73 12.25
N ASN A 303 -22.11 -20.99 13.26
CA ASN A 303 -22.60 -21.14 14.63
C ASN A 303 -24.07 -20.69 14.80
N THR A 304 -24.52 -19.73 13.99
CA THR A 304 -25.92 -19.28 13.99
C THR A 304 -26.83 -20.32 13.31
N VAL A 305 -26.39 -20.89 12.19
CA VAL A 305 -27.14 -21.94 11.48
C VAL A 305 -27.19 -23.24 12.29
N CYS A 306 -26.07 -23.66 12.89
CA CYS A 306 -26.04 -24.84 13.76
C CYS A 306 -26.87 -24.65 15.03
N SER A 307 -26.87 -23.47 15.66
CA SER A 307 -27.69 -23.22 16.85
C SER A 307 -29.19 -23.18 16.54
N VAL A 308 -29.59 -22.61 15.40
CA VAL A 308 -30.99 -22.61 14.94
C VAL A 308 -31.46 -24.03 14.60
N LEU A 309 -30.66 -24.82 13.90
CA LEU A 309 -30.98 -26.22 13.58
C LEU A 309 -31.04 -27.10 14.83
N CYS A 310 -30.12 -26.90 15.80
CA CYS A 310 -30.13 -27.61 17.06
C CYS A 310 -31.37 -27.23 17.91
N PHE A 311 -31.76 -25.95 17.92
CA PHE A 311 -32.96 -25.48 18.62
C PHE A 311 -34.24 -26.06 17.99
N GLN A 312 -34.33 -26.13 16.66
CA GLN A 312 -35.47 -26.72 15.95
C GLN A 312 -35.58 -28.24 16.15
N CYS A 313 -34.47 -28.97 16.21
CA CYS A 313 -34.47 -30.40 16.55
C CYS A 313 -34.96 -30.66 17.99
N THR A 314 -34.53 -29.83 18.94
CA THR A 314 -34.93 -29.96 20.36
C THR A 314 -36.42 -29.69 20.57
N LEU A 315 -37.02 -28.79 19.76
CA LEU A 315 -38.46 -28.50 19.79
C LEU A 315 -39.32 -29.61 19.17
N ARG A 316 -38.79 -30.40 18.23
CA ARG A 316 -39.52 -31.48 17.56
C ARG A 316 -39.43 -32.84 18.26
N ASN A 317 -38.42 -33.06 19.11
CA ASN A 317 -38.24 -34.33 19.85
C ASN A 317 -37.87 -34.07 21.33
N PRO A 318 -38.85 -33.73 22.18
CA PRO A 318 -38.60 -33.39 23.60
C PRO A 318 -38.10 -34.55 24.46
N GLU A 319 -38.15 -35.80 23.99
CA GLU A 319 -37.65 -36.96 24.73
C GLU A 319 -36.14 -37.20 24.59
N VAL A 320 -35.50 -36.67 23.53
CA VAL A 320 -34.05 -36.84 23.28
C VAL A 320 -33.21 -35.91 24.18
N GLY A 321 -33.81 -34.87 24.75
CA GLY A 321 -33.14 -33.87 25.60
C GLY A 321 -32.83 -34.31 27.04
N LYS A 322 -33.13 -35.57 27.42
CA LYS A 322 -32.93 -36.04 28.80
C LYS A 322 -31.67 -36.86 29.06
N GLU A 323 -30.95 -37.31 28.01
CA GLU A 323 -29.82 -38.23 28.23
C GLU A 323 -28.43 -37.79 27.76
N ASN A 324 -28.23 -36.68 27.04
CA ASN A 324 -26.86 -36.24 26.73
C ASN A 324 -26.67 -34.71 26.78
N ARG A 325 -25.73 -34.28 27.64
CA ARG A 325 -25.24 -32.91 27.74
C ARG A 325 -24.34 -32.63 26.53
N TRP A 326 -24.90 -32.12 25.44
CA TRP A 326 -24.11 -31.72 24.26
C TRP A 326 -23.40 -30.39 24.55
N THR A 327 -22.11 -30.44 24.86
CA THR A 327 -21.21 -29.28 24.73
C THR A 327 -20.90 -29.05 23.25
N SER A 328 -20.71 -27.79 22.86
CA SER A 328 -20.54 -27.27 21.49
C SER A 328 -19.35 -27.82 20.67
N HIS A 329 -18.76 -28.95 21.06
CA HIS A 329 -17.58 -29.56 20.43
C HIS A 329 -17.85 -30.96 19.84
N HIS A 330 -19.11 -31.42 19.76
CA HIS A 330 -19.44 -32.79 19.31
C HIS A 330 -20.39 -32.88 18.10
N CYS A 331 -20.66 -31.78 17.40
CA CYS A 331 -21.36 -31.85 16.11
C CYS A 331 -20.38 -32.31 15.02
N VAL A 332 -20.24 -33.62 14.84
CA VAL A 332 -19.56 -34.21 13.68
C VAL A 332 -20.63 -34.44 12.58
N PRO A 333 -20.39 -34.04 11.32
CA PRO A 333 -21.44 -33.93 10.30
C PRO A 333 -21.72 -35.26 9.57
N TYR A 334 -22.03 -36.34 10.29
CA TYR A 334 -22.24 -37.66 9.66
C TYR A 334 -23.60 -38.34 9.85
N ASP A 335 -24.55 -37.79 10.61
CA ASP A 335 -25.90 -38.37 10.70
C ASP A 335 -26.99 -37.35 10.35
N CYS A 336 -27.13 -37.09 9.05
CA CYS A 336 -28.31 -36.43 8.46
C CYS A 336 -29.31 -37.48 7.97
N SER A 337 -29.70 -38.44 8.81
CA SER A 337 -30.74 -39.44 8.50
C SER A 337 -32.15 -38.99 8.93
N CYS A 338 -32.33 -37.76 9.40
CA CYS A 338 -33.62 -37.26 9.93
C CYS A 338 -34.36 -36.29 9.00
N LEU A 339 -34.02 -36.21 7.71
CA LEU A 339 -34.65 -35.29 6.75
C LEU A 339 -35.61 -35.96 5.74
N GLU A 340 -35.91 -37.25 5.87
CA GLU A 340 -36.98 -37.90 5.10
C GLU A 340 -38.16 -38.23 6.01
N THR A 341 -39.13 -37.31 6.08
CA THR A 341 -40.60 -37.56 6.08
C THR A 341 -41.38 -36.25 6.10
#